data_AF-A0A9W8HN64-F1
#
_entry.id   AF-A0A9W8HN64-F1
#
_cell.length_a   1.000
_cell.length_b   1.000
_cell.length_c   1.000
_cell.angle_alpha   90.00
_cell.angle_beta   90.00
_cell.angle_gamma   90.00
#
_symmetry.space_group_name_H-M   'P 1'
#
loop_
_entity.id
_entity.type
_entity.pdbx_description
1 polymer ?
#
loop_
_entity_poly.entity_id
_entity_poly.type
_entity_poly.pdbx_seq_one_letter_code
_entity_poly.pdbx_strand_id
1 'polypeptide(L)'
;MGFDSHKSTVNYYLPLKKTDSLLRELKALDRVPSQETIKVALFYVGPGQWTEAEILSNSYFDASLSYRTFVQSLGWSVDLATFKGYTGKLEHDGSDGKTCPYFFEDGIEIVFHEATSMPTDINDTRQLKK
;
A
#
# COMPACT_ATOMS: atom_id res chain seq x y z
N MET A 1 -26.62 -10.13 -20.04
CA MET A 1 -27.57 -11.03 -19.36
C MET A 1 -27.69 -10.50 -17.95
N GLY A 2 -28.85 -9.90 -17.64
CA GLY A 2 -29.05 -9.05 -16.46
C GLY A 2 -29.34 -9.87 -15.21
N PHE A 3 -28.74 -9.45 -14.09
CA PHE A 3 -29.16 -9.85 -12.77
C PHE A 3 -30.37 -8.99 -12.39
N ASP A 4 -31.58 -9.51 -12.59
CA ASP A 4 -32.79 -8.92 -12.01
C ASP A 4 -32.90 -9.35 -10.54
N SER A 5 -32.67 -8.44 -9.60
CA SER A 5 -33.09 -8.65 -8.21
C SER A 5 -33.61 -7.38 -7.55
N HIS A 6 -34.89 -7.09 -7.80
CA HIS A 6 -35.67 -6.22 -6.92
C HIS A 6 -37.11 -6.73 -6.78
N LYS A 7 -37.30 -7.85 -6.07
CA LYS A 7 -38.58 -8.21 -5.42
C LYS A 7 -38.34 -9.01 -4.13
N SER A 8 -38.75 -8.40 -3.01
CA SER A 8 -39.16 -8.93 -1.71
C SER A 8 -38.57 -10.25 -1.21
N THR A 9 -37.75 -10.15 -0.16
CA THR A 9 -36.99 -11.20 0.54
C THR A 9 -37.88 -12.20 1.30
N VAL A 10 -38.23 -13.30 0.65
CA VAL A 10 -38.39 -14.59 1.31
C VAL A 10 -37.08 -15.36 1.05
N ASN A 11 -36.42 -15.85 2.10
CA ASN A 11 -35.17 -16.59 2.01
C ASN A 11 -35.38 -17.93 1.28
N TYR A 12 -35.30 -17.93 -0.04
CA TYR A 12 -35.29 -19.16 -0.83
C TYR A 12 -33.86 -19.61 -1.09
N TYR A 13 -33.56 -20.88 -0.79
CA TYR A 13 -32.32 -21.52 -1.20
C TYR A 13 -32.34 -21.72 -2.73
N LEU A 14 -31.35 -21.18 -3.43
CA LEU A 14 -31.14 -21.40 -4.86
C LEU A 14 -30.02 -22.43 -5.06
N PRO A 15 -30.33 -23.70 -5.38
CA PRO A 15 -29.31 -24.69 -5.65
C PRO A 15 -28.56 -24.33 -6.93
N LEU A 16 -27.26 -24.06 -6.81
CA LEU A 16 -26.40 -23.78 -7.96
C LEU A 16 -26.04 -25.08 -8.69
N LYS A 17 -26.17 -25.08 -10.02
CA LYS A 17 -25.77 -26.24 -10.83
C LYS A 17 -24.24 -26.35 -10.84
N LYS A 18 -23.72 -27.47 -10.34
CA LYS A 18 -22.29 -27.78 -10.41
C LYS A 18 -21.85 -27.89 -11.87
N THR A 19 -21.05 -26.92 -12.32
CA THR A 19 -20.44 -26.88 -13.65
C THR A 19 -18.98 -26.46 -13.53
N ASP A 20 -18.15 -26.78 -14.52
CA ASP A 20 -16.75 -26.35 -14.50
C ASP A 20 -16.59 -24.83 -14.55
N SER A 21 -17.54 -24.10 -15.16
CA SER A 21 -17.56 -22.63 -15.14
C SER A 21 -17.78 -22.09 -13.74
N LEU A 22 -18.80 -22.61 -13.04
CA LEU A 22 -19.08 -22.22 -11.66
C LEU A 22 -17.88 -22.50 -10.74
N LEU A 23 -17.22 -23.64 -10.90
CA LEU A 23 -16.03 -23.96 -10.10
C LEU A 23 -14.85 -23.00 -10.39
N ARG A 24 -14.69 -22.52 -11.63
CA ARG A 24 -13.69 -21.50 -11.96
C ARG A 24 -14.05 -20.14 -11.37
N GLU A 25 -15.32 -19.75 -11.46
CA GLU A 25 -15.83 -18.48 -10.93
C GLU A 25 -15.74 -18.43 -9.41
N LEU A 26 -16.08 -19.51 -8.70
CA LEU A 26 -15.89 -19.60 -7.24
C LEU A 26 -14.41 -19.49 -6.87
N LYS A 27 -13.51 -20.19 -7.58
CA LYS A 27 -12.06 -20.03 -7.37
C LYS A 27 -11.56 -18.61 -7.67
N ALA A 28 -12.19 -17.90 -8.59
CA ALA A 28 -11.88 -16.51 -8.86
C ALA A 28 -12.40 -15.60 -7.74
N LEU A 29 -13.60 -15.87 -7.23
CA LEU A 29 -14.19 -15.16 -6.09
C LEU A 29 -13.36 -15.32 -4.82
N ASP A 30 -12.89 -16.53 -4.52
CA ASP A 30 -12.00 -16.81 -3.37
C ASP A 30 -10.67 -16.04 -3.44
N ARG A 31 -10.29 -15.54 -4.62
CA ARG A 31 -9.09 -14.72 -4.82
C ARG A 31 -9.36 -13.23 -4.73
N VAL A 32 -10.62 -12.80 -4.66
CA VAL A 32 -10.97 -11.39 -4.51
C VAL A 32 -10.57 -10.96 -3.10
N PRO A 33 -9.65 -9.99 -2.95
CA PRO A 33 -9.29 -9.46 -1.64
C PRO A 33 -10.54 -8.86 -0.99
N SER A 34 -10.76 -9.17 0.29
CA SER A 34 -11.83 -8.52 1.06
C SER A 34 -11.38 -7.18 1.63
N GLN A 35 -10.08 -6.90 1.59
CA GLN A 35 -9.47 -5.69 2.12
C GLN A 35 -9.44 -4.57 1.08
N GLU A 36 -9.76 -3.35 1.50
CA GLU A 36 -9.46 -2.13 0.77
C GLU A 36 -7.98 -1.79 0.99
N THR A 37 -7.23 -1.56 -0.08
CA THR A 37 -5.79 -1.28 -0.01
C THR A 37 -5.50 0.13 -0.49
N ILE A 38 -4.74 0.89 0.30
CA ILE A 38 -4.41 2.29 0.03
C ILE A 38 -2.90 2.46 0.08
N LYS A 39 -2.36 3.15 -0.92
CA LYS A 39 -0.97 3.60 -0.94
C LYS A 39 -0.91 5.12 -0.76
N VAL A 40 -0.13 5.57 0.19
CA VAL A 40 0.10 7.00 0.45
C VAL A 40 1.58 7.31 0.30
N ALA A 41 1.93 8.29 -0.52
CA ALA A 41 3.30 8.78 -0.63
C ALA A 41 3.56 9.87 0.42
N LEU A 42 4.70 9.78 1.11
CA LEU A 42 5.15 10.74 2.10
C LEU A 42 6.48 11.35 1.67
N PHE A 43 6.51 12.67 1.59
CA PHE A 43 7.68 13.45 1.23
C PHE A 43 7.96 14.49 2.31
N TYR A 44 9.23 14.74 2.57
CA TYR A 44 9.68 15.86 3.38
C TYR A 44 10.16 16.99 2.48
N VAL A 45 9.65 18.20 2.69
CA VAL A 45 10.13 19.41 2.02
C VAL A 45 10.90 20.24 3.04
N GLY A 46 12.21 20.30 2.86
CA GLY A 46 13.13 21.06 3.70
C GLY A 46 13.11 22.56 3.38
N PRO A 47 13.66 23.40 4.28
CA PRO A 47 13.75 24.84 4.07
C PRO A 47 14.49 25.19 2.77
N GLY A 48 13.86 26.01 1.92
CA GLY A 48 14.47 26.49 0.68
C GLY A 48 14.49 25.48 -0.48
N GLN A 49 13.88 24.31 -0.33
CA GLN A 49 13.70 23.35 -1.43
C GLN A 49 12.45 23.68 -2.24
N TRP A 50 12.55 23.60 -3.57
CA TRP A 50 11.47 23.93 -4.50
C TRP A 50 11.35 22.96 -5.66
N THR A 51 12.35 22.11 -5.88
CA THR A 51 12.39 21.17 -6.98
C THR A 51 12.14 19.75 -6.50
N GLU A 52 11.56 18.92 -7.37
CA GLU A 52 11.36 17.48 -7.15
C GLU A 52 12.66 16.79 -6.74
N ALA A 53 13.76 17.08 -7.44
CA ALA A 53 15.07 16.49 -7.16
C ALA A 53 15.59 16.82 -5.76
N GLU A 54 15.44 18.08 -5.30
CA GLU A 54 15.82 18.47 -3.94
C GLU A 54 15.00 17.73 -2.89
N ILE A 55 13.69 17.62 -3.10
CA ILE A 55 12.74 17.00 -2.17
C ILE A 55 12.98 15.50 -2.06
N LEU A 56 13.13 14.79 -3.19
CA LEU A 56 13.35 13.34 -3.21
C LEU A 56 14.77 12.95 -2.74
N SER A 57 15.74 13.87 -2.84
CA SER A 57 17.10 13.61 -2.35
C SER A 57 17.20 13.58 -0.83
N ASN A 58 16.19 14.07 -0.10
CA ASN A 58 16.17 14.03 1.36
C ASN A 58 16.29 12.59 1.88
N SER A 59 17.12 12.43 2.90
CA SER A 59 17.25 11.23 3.71
C SER A 59 16.56 11.40 5.06
N TYR A 60 16.44 10.31 5.82
CA TYR A 60 15.91 10.30 7.17
C TYR A 60 16.58 11.33 8.09
N PHE A 61 17.88 11.60 7.91
CA PHE A 61 18.62 12.55 8.74
C PHE A 61 18.39 14.02 8.35
N ASP A 62 18.01 14.28 7.10
CA ASP A 62 17.66 15.62 6.62
C ASP A 62 16.28 16.06 7.13
N ALA A 63 15.43 15.09 7.45
CA ALA A 63 14.08 15.32 7.93
C ALA A 63 14.03 15.85 9.37
N SER A 64 13.17 16.85 9.59
CA SER A 64 12.95 17.41 10.92
C SER A 64 12.48 16.36 11.94
N LEU A 65 12.72 16.60 13.22
CA LEU A 65 12.22 15.73 14.29
C LEU A 65 10.68 15.62 14.23
N SER A 66 9.99 16.74 14.00
CA SER A 66 8.52 16.76 13.90
C SER A 66 8.00 15.89 12.76
N TYR A 67 8.66 15.90 11.59
CA TYR A 67 8.32 15.01 10.49
C TYR A 67 8.48 13.54 10.90
N ARG A 68 9.63 13.18 11.48
CA ARG A 68 9.89 11.79 11.89
C ARG A 68 8.90 11.31 12.96
N THR A 69 8.54 12.16 13.91
CA THR A 69 7.51 11.85 14.92
C THR A 69 6.13 11.71 14.29
N PHE A 70 5.78 12.55 13.31
CA PHE A 70 4.54 12.40 12.57
C PHE A 70 4.49 11.06 11.84
N VAL A 71 5.54 10.69 11.08
CA VAL A 71 5.62 9.41 10.36
C VAL A 71 5.47 8.22 11.32
N GLN A 72 6.14 8.26 12.48
CA GLN A 72 6.02 7.23 13.51
C GLN A 72 4.62 7.12 14.13
N SER A 73 3.81 8.17 14.05
CA SER A 73 2.43 8.16 14.55
C SER A 73 1.41 7.58 13.57
N LEU A 74 1.79 7.37 12.30
CA LEU A 74 0.86 6.89 11.25
C LEU A 74 0.51 5.41 11.38
N GLY A 75 1.34 4.62 12.06
CA GLY A 75 1.12 3.18 12.18
C GLY A 75 2.34 2.43 12.69
N TRP A 76 2.36 1.13 12.46
CA TRP A 76 3.47 0.26 12.83
C TRP A 76 4.58 0.33 11.79
N SER A 77 5.84 0.37 12.26
CA SER A 77 6.99 0.13 11.40
C SER A 77 7.10 -1.36 11.12
N VAL A 78 6.99 -1.76 9.86
CA VAL A 78 7.11 -3.17 9.43
C VAL A 78 8.40 -3.39 8.66
N ASP A 79 9.05 -4.54 8.89
CA ASP A 79 10.24 -4.96 8.13
C ASP A 79 9.84 -5.50 6.77
N LEU A 80 10.20 -4.78 5.70
CA LEU A 80 9.85 -5.14 4.34
C LEU A 80 10.40 -6.51 3.95
N ALA A 81 11.55 -6.96 4.45
CA ALA A 81 12.11 -8.26 4.05
C ALA A 81 11.21 -9.44 4.47
N THR A 82 10.46 -9.28 5.56
CA THR A 82 9.64 -10.36 6.14
C THR A 82 8.14 -10.11 6.06
N PHE A 83 7.72 -8.88 5.76
CA PHE A 83 6.31 -8.48 5.72
C PHE A 83 5.51 -9.27 4.68
N LYS A 84 4.26 -9.62 5.03
CA LYS A 84 3.35 -10.42 4.19
C LYS A 84 2.04 -9.71 3.85
N GLY A 85 1.85 -8.49 4.36
CA GLY A 85 0.70 -7.65 4.00
C GLY A 85 0.91 -6.95 2.67
N TYR A 86 -0.01 -6.05 2.35
CA TYR A 86 0.04 -5.19 1.17
C TYR A 86 1.24 -4.23 1.26
N THR A 87 2.16 -4.35 0.30
CA THR A 87 3.37 -3.51 0.24
C THR A 87 3.23 -2.32 -0.72
N GLY A 88 2.14 -2.18 -1.47
CA GLY A 88 2.00 -1.05 -2.41
C GLY A 88 3.02 -1.06 -3.56
N LYS A 89 3.64 -2.22 -3.80
CA LYS A 89 4.80 -2.46 -4.69
C LYS A 89 6.16 -2.05 -4.12
N LEU A 90 6.28 -1.83 -2.81
CA LEU A 90 7.60 -1.78 -2.18
C LEU A 90 8.27 -3.15 -2.29
N GLU A 91 9.53 -3.15 -2.70
CA GLU A 91 10.33 -4.35 -2.91
C GLU A 91 10.89 -4.91 -1.59
N HIS A 92 10.99 -6.24 -1.52
CA HIS A 92 11.50 -6.96 -0.35
C HIS A 92 13.04 -7.02 -0.29
N ASP A 93 13.73 -6.57 -1.35
CA ASP A 93 15.19 -6.65 -1.49
C ASP A 93 15.94 -5.46 -0.85
N GLY A 94 15.20 -4.51 -0.29
CA GLY A 94 15.72 -3.32 0.35
C GLY A 94 15.95 -2.13 -0.58
N SER A 95 15.63 -2.25 -1.88
CA SER A 95 15.75 -1.15 -2.85
C SER A 95 14.81 0.02 -2.55
N ASP A 96 13.65 -0.25 -1.96
CA ASP A 96 12.68 0.77 -1.50
C ASP A 96 12.76 1.04 0.01
N GLY A 97 13.88 0.72 0.64
CA GLY A 97 14.09 0.83 2.08
C GLY A 97 13.88 -0.49 2.82
N LYS A 98 14.23 -0.50 4.11
CA LYS A 98 14.15 -1.70 4.96
C LYS A 98 12.83 -1.82 5.69
N THR A 99 12.19 -0.69 5.98
CA THR A 99 10.96 -0.62 6.74
C THR A 99 10.04 0.40 6.13
N CYS A 100 8.73 0.22 6.31
CA CYS A 100 7.75 1.25 5.99
C CYS A 100 6.72 1.38 7.14
N PRO A 101 6.10 2.56 7.29
CA PRO A 101 4.92 2.69 8.13
C PRO A 101 3.74 1.97 7.48
N TYR A 102 2.97 1.28 8.32
CA TYR A 102 1.84 0.47 7.91
C TYR A 102 0.70 0.58 8.91
N PHE A 103 -0.53 0.69 8.41
CA PHE A 103 -1.75 0.77 9.21
C PHE A 103 -2.78 -0.23 8.70
N PHE A 104 -3.49 -0.87 9.63
CA PHE A 104 -4.57 -1.81 9.31
C PHE A 104 -5.66 -1.74 10.37
N GLU A 105 -6.88 -1.40 9.95
CA GLU A 105 -8.08 -1.41 10.79
C GLU A 105 -9.32 -1.61 9.90
N ASP A 106 -10.31 -2.36 10.38
CA ASP A 106 -11.61 -2.56 9.73
C ASP A 106 -11.56 -2.94 8.24
N GLY A 107 -10.57 -3.74 7.85
CA GLY A 107 -10.40 -4.19 6.46
C GLY A 107 -9.78 -3.15 5.54
N ILE A 108 -9.36 -1.99 6.05
CA ILE A 108 -8.57 -1.00 5.34
C ILE A 108 -7.10 -1.24 5.67
N GLU A 109 -6.30 -1.42 4.64
CA GLU A 109 -4.86 -1.65 4.72
C GLU A 109 -4.12 -0.48 4.04
N ILE A 110 -3.31 0.26 4.79
CA ILE A 110 -2.58 1.43 4.30
C ILE A 110 -1.09 1.19 4.42
N VAL A 111 -0.38 1.34 3.31
CA VAL A 111 1.09 1.37 3.27
C VAL A 111 1.58 2.76 2.91
N PHE A 112 2.55 3.25 3.67
CA PHE A 112 3.14 4.57 3.45
C PHE A 112 4.50 4.44 2.77
N HIS A 113 4.62 5.07 1.61
CA HIS A 113 5.88 5.19 0.87
C HIS A 113 6.62 6.42 1.40
N GLU A 114 7.45 6.22 2.42
CA GLU A 114 8.24 7.29 3.05
C GLU A 114 9.57 7.48 2.32
N ALA A 115 9.62 8.43 1.38
CA ALA A 115 10.78 8.66 0.51
C ALA A 115 12.09 8.91 1.27
N THR A 116 12.02 9.52 2.46
CA THR A 116 13.18 9.77 3.33
C THR A 116 13.82 8.51 3.91
N SER A 117 13.05 7.42 4.03
CA SER A 117 13.55 6.11 4.48
C SER A 117 14.01 5.21 3.33
N MET A 118 13.82 5.65 2.08
CA MET A 118 14.30 4.95 0.89
C MET A 118 15.75 5.33 0.57
N PRO A 119 16.58 4.38 0.09
CA PRO A 119 17.95 4.65 -0.33
C PRO A 119 18.04 5.72 -1.43
N THR A 120 18.99 6.65 -1.30
CA THR A 120 19.31 7.62 -2.35
C THR A 120 20.29 7.01 -3.34
N ASP A 121 19.97 7.02 -4.63
CA ASP A 121 20.87 6.56 -5.70
C ASP A 121 21.72 7.74 -6.21
N ILE A 122 23.02 7.75 -5.90
CA ILE A 122 23.92 8.84 -6.30
C ILE A 122 24.04 9.04 -7.82
N ASN A 123 23.70 8.01 -8.61
CA ASN A 123 23.73 8.08 -10.08
C ASN A 123 22.40 8.58 -10.66
N ASP A 124 21.33 8.63 -9.86
CA ASP A 124 20.03 9.15 -10.27
C ASP A 124 19.81 10.56 -9.70
N THR A 125 20.15 11.58 -10.48
CA THR A 125 19.93 12.99 -10.08
C THR A 125 18.47 13.34 -9.77
N ARG A 126 17.49 12.52 -10.18
CA ARG A 126 16.06 12.76 -9.97
C ARG A 126 15.44 11.89 -8.90
N GLN A 127 16.12 10.83 -8.45
CA GLN A 127 15.63 9.89 -7.44
C GLN A 127 14.24 9.30 -7.78
N LEU A 128 13.98 8.95 -9.04
CA LEU A 128 12.66 8.52 -9.53
C LEU A 128 12.16 7.18 -8.98
N LYS A 129 13.06 6.45 -8.30
CA LYS A 129 12.75 5.19 -7.64
C LYS A 129 12.23 5.38 -6.21
N LYS A 130 12.28 6.60 -5.68
CA LYS A 130 11.69 6.93 -4.37
C LYS A 130 10.21 7.27 -4.46
#